data_AF-A0A7Z1S221-F1
#
_entry.id   AF-A0A7Z1S221-F1
#
_cell.length_a   1.000
_cell.length_b   1.000
_cell.length_c   1.000
_cell.angle_alpha   90.00
_cell.angle_beta   90.00
_cell.angle_gamma   90.00
#
_symmetry.space_group_name_H-M   'P 1'
#
loop_
_entity.id
_entity.type
_entity.pdbx_description
1 polymer ?
#
loop_
_entity_poly.entity_id
_entity_poly.type
_entity_poly.pdbx_seq_one_letter_code
_entity_poly.pdbx_strand_id
1 'polypeptide(L)'
;MPSITPSHDYFRACMALVLDSDIDAKISEDGAHFANLQLLIASKCAMALRLHECEDTAWWDSEVCSVDDLRSMRKKALKDDDHVAVLNITAMLAMRGASKAQ
;
A
#
# COMPACT_ATOMS: atom_id res chain seq x y z
N MET A 1 6.56 8.65 20.93
CA MET A 1 6.59 8.52 19.46
C MET A 1 5.43 9.34 18.91
N PRO A 2 5.61 10.18 17.89
CA PRO A 2 4.50 10.97 17.38
C PRO A 2 3.50 10.02 16.71
N SER A 3 2.23 10.10 17.13
CA SER A 3 1.12 9.37 16.55
C SER A 3 0.86 9.91 15.15
N ILE A 4 1.12 9.09 14.14
CA ILE A 4 0.75 9.41 12.76
C ILE A 4 -0.75 9.13 12.65
N THR A 5 -1.57 10.18 12.76
CA THR A 5 -3.00 10.12 12.42
C THR A 5 -3.14 9.86 10.91
N PRO A 6 -3.86 8.81 10.47
CA PRO A 6 -3.89 8.38 9.06
C PRO A 6 -4.55 9.35 8.06
N SER A 7 -5.07 10.51 8.49
CA SER A 7 -5.95 11.35 7.67
C SER A 7 -5.32 12.62 7.10
N HIS A 8 -4.02 12.89 7.29
CA HIS A 8 -3.41 14.17 6.87
C HIS A 8 -2.23 14.10 5.88
N ASP A 9 -1.78 12.91 5.49
CA ASP A 9 -0.58 12.77 4.64
C ASP A 9 -0.87 12.60 3.14
N TYR A 10 -2.01 12.02 2.74
CA TYR A 10 -2.31 11.83 1.31
C TYR A 10 -2.39 13.16 0.55
N PHE A 11 -3.24 14.08 1.03
CA PHE A 11 -3.39 15.39 0.40
C PHE A 11 -2.08 16.17 0.39
N ARG A 12 -1.32 16.10 1.50
CA ARG A 12 -0.02 16.77 1.62
C ARG A 12 1.02 16.23 0.63
N ALA A 13 1.13 14.91 0.51
CA ALA A 13 2.05 14.27 -0.43
C ALA A 13 1.69 14.58 -1.89
N CYS A 14 0.41 14.55 -2.24
CA CYS A 14 -0.06 14.95 -3.58
C CYS A 14 0.19 16.43 -3.86
N MET A 15 -0.03 17.33 -2.89
CA MET A 15 0.25 18.76 -3.06
C MET A 15 1.73 19.05 -3.18
N ALA A 16 2.60 18.32 -2.46
CA ALA A 16 4.05 18.44 -2.63
C ALA A 16 4.49 18.05 -4.04
N LEU A 17 3.92 16.99 -4.60
CA LEU A 17 4.17 16.57 -5.98
C LEU A 17 3.67 17.58 -7.02
N VAL A 18 2.50 18.20 -6.80
CA VAL A 18 1.94 19.24 -7.69
C VAL A 18 2.78 20.52 -7.68
N LEU A 19 3.45 20.82 -6.57
CA LEU A 19 4.31 21.99 -6.40
C LEU A 19 5.76 21.74 -6.82
N ASP A 20 6.09 20.51 -7.22
CA ASP A 20 7.41 20.16 -7.71
C ASP A 20 7.62 20.75 -9.12
N SER A 21 8.57 21.69 -9.24
CA SER A 21 8.84 22.40 -10.49
C SER A 21 9.52 21.53 -11.55
N ASP A 22 10.02 20.35 -11.15
CA ASP A 22 10.74 19.44 -12.04
C ASP A 22 9.81 18.43 -12.72
N ILE A 23 8.50 18.46 -12.41
CA ILE A 23 7.51 17.50 -12.94
C ILE A 23 6.25 18.25 -13.41
N ASP A 24 6.15 18.53 -14.72
CA ASP A 24 4.99 19.21 -15.29
C ASP A 24 3.94 18.23 -15.85
N ALA A 25 2.77 18.19 -15.21
CA ALA A 25 1.63 17.38 -15.65
C ALA A 25 1.10 17.74 -17.07
N LYS A 26 1.48 18.89 -17.63
CA LYS A 26 1.03 19.38 -18.95
C LYS A 26 1.92 18.93 -20.10
N ILE A 27 3.10 18.39 -19.84
CA ILE A 27 4.03 17.87 -20.86
C ILE A 27 3.80 16.36 -20.99
N SER A 28 3.79 15.78 -22.19
CA SER A 28 3.34 14.38 -22.37
C SER A 28 4.29 13.32 -21.80
N GLU A 29 5.61 13.55 -21.84
CA GLU A 29 6.60 12.64 -21.23
C GLU A 29 6.59 12.76 -19.70
N ASP A 30 6.50 13.98 -19.17
CA ASP A 30 6.43 14.24 -17.72
C ASP A 30 5.05 13.94 -17.14
N GLY A 31 3.99 14.00 -17.94
CA GLY A 31 2.61 13.74 -17.53
C GLY A 31 2.36 12.27 -17.19
N ALA A 32 2.96 11.34 -17.93
CA ALA A 32 2.93 9.92 -17.57
C ALA A 32 3.72 9.66 -16.27
N HIS A 33 4.86 10.32 -16.10
CA HIS A 33 5.66 10.24 -14.87
C HIS A 33 4.88 10.79 -13.67
N PHE A 34 4.26 11.96 -13.83
CA PHE A 34 3.41 12.61 -12.84
C PHE A 34 2.22 11.72 -12.44
N ALA A 35 1.49 11.17 -13.41
CA ALA A 35 0.37 10.26 -13.15
C ALA A 35 0.80 9.01 -12.38
N ASN A 36 1.96 8.44 -12.72
CA ASN A 36 2.52 7.29 -11.99
C ASN A 36 2.88 7.65 -10.54
N LEU A 37 3.43 8.84 -10.29
CA LEU A 37 3.74 9.31 -8.93
C LEU A 37 2.47 9.55 -8.11
N GLN A 38 1.44 10.14 -8.69
CA GLN A 38 0.13 10.26 -8.03
C GLN A 38 -0.47 8.89 -7.69
N LEU A 39 -0.42 7.94 -8.63
CA LEU A 39 -0.90 6.58 -8.40
C LEU A 39 -0.13 5.89 -7.27
N LEU A 40 1.20 6.07 -7.21
CA LEU A 40 2.06 5.52 -6.17
C LEU A 40 1.69 6.10 -4.79
N ILE A 41 1.49 7.41 -4.70
CA ILE A 41 1.09 8.09 -3.46
C ILE A 41 -0.28 7.58 -3.01
N ALA A 42 -1.27 7.57 -3.90
CA ALA A 42 -2.63 7.09 -3.61
C ALA A 42 -2.64 5.65 -3.12
N SER A 43 -1.91 4.76 -3.83
CA SER A 43 -1.83 3.34 -3.47
C SER A 43 -1.17 3.14 -2.10
N LYS A 44 -0.05 3.84 -1.82
CA LYS A 44 0.62 3.78 -0.51
C LYS A 44 -0.28 4.24 0.62
N CYS A 45 -0.98 5.37 0.44
CA CYS A 45 -1.87 5.90 1.46
C CYS A 45 -3.07 4.97 1.72
N ALA A 46 -3.70 4.46 0.66
CA ALA A 46 -4.83 3.52 0.79
C ALA A 46 -4.39 2.22 1.49
N MET A 47 -3.24 1.66 1.10
CA MET A 47 -2.67 0.47 1.72
C MET A 47 -2.37 0.69 3.22
N ALA A 48 -1.75 1.82 3.57
CA ALA A 48 -1.43 2.15 4.95
C ALA A 48 -2.68 2.38 5.82
N LEU A 49 -3.68 3.10 5.30
CA LEU A 49 -4.95 3.31 5.98
C LEU A 49 -5.65 1.96 6.26
N ARG A 50 -5.73 1.10 5.24
CA ARG A 50 -6.36 -0.22 5.37
C ARG A 50 -5.63 -1.13 6.37
N LEU A 51 -4.31 -1.04 6.43
CA LEU A 51 -3.52 -1.76 7.45
C LEU A 51 -3.79 -1.23 8.85
N HIS A 52 -3.97 0.07 9.01
CA HIS A 52 -4.28 0.67 10.31
C HIS A 52 -5.68 0.30 10.81
N GLU A 53 -6.67 0.21 9.91
CA GLU A 53 -8.03 -0.27 10.24
C GLU A 53 -8.04 -1.74 10.68
N CYS A 54 -7.13 -2.55 10.14
CA CYS A 54 -6.93 -3.93 10.56
C CYS A 54 -5.98 -3.95 11.76
N GLU A 55 -6.49 -3.59 12.94
CA GLU A 55 -5.74 -3.66 14.20
C GLU A 55 -5.07 -5.05 14.35
N ASP A 56 -3.75 -5.03 14.59
CA ASP A 56 -2.94 -6.18 15.02
C ASP A 56 -3.08 -7.49 14.22
N THR A 57 -2.77 -7.46 12.93
CA THR A 57 -2.78 -8.69 12.12
C THR A 57 -1.61 -9.64 12.37
N ALA A 58 -0.59 -9.27 13.17
CA ALA A 58 0.62 -10.06 13.49
C ALA A 58 1.14 -10.93 12.33
N TRP A 59 0.94 -10.45 11.10
CA TRP A 59 0.96 -11.28 9.88
C TRP A 59 2.35 -11.82 9.58
N TRP A 60 3.37 -11.19 10.18
CA TRP A 60 4.77 -11.56 10.08
C TRP A 60 5.10 -12.81 10.91
N ASP A 61 4.29 -13.16 11.91
CA ASP A 61 4.48 -14.31 12.79
C ASP A 61 3.79 -15.55 12.22
N SER A 62 4.52 -16.65 12.04
CA SER A 62 3.96 -17.90 11.51
C SER A 62 3.06 -18.64 12.48
N GLU A 63 3.24 -18.44 13.78
CA GLU A 63 2.41 -19.08 14.81
C GLU A 63 1.04 -18.40 14.92
N VAL A 64 0.97 -17.11 14.53
CA VAL A 64 -0.27 -16.30 14.56
C VAL A 64 -0.96 -16.27 13.20
N CYS A 65 -0.20 -16.19 12.10
CA CYS A 65 -0.72 -16.16 10.74
C CYS A 65 0.14 -17.02 9.79
N SER A 66 -0.42 -18.16 9.37
CA SER A 66 0.26 -19.03 8.43
C SER A 66 0.26 -18.46 7.01
N VAL A 67 1.13 -18.98 6.14
CA VAL A 67 1.12 -18.60 4.71
C VAL A 67 -0.21 -18.98 4.04
N ASP A 68 -0.84 -20.06 4.49
CA ASP A 68 -2.12 -20.51 3.94
C ASP A 68 -3.29 -19.65 4.41
N ASP A 69 -3.20 -19.07 5.62
CA ASP A 69 -4.13 -18.03 6.08
C ASP A 69 -4.03 -16.80 5.19
N LEU A 70 -2.81 -16.31 4.92
CA LEU A 70 -2.59 -15.18 4.01
C LEU A 70 -3.13 -15.47 2.60
N ARG A 71 -2.92 -16.69 2.07
CA ARG A 71 -3.50 -17.08 0.77
C ARG A 71 -5.03 -17.08 0.79
N SER A 72 -5.62 -17.56 1.87
CA SER A 72 -7.08 -17.61 2.06
C SER A 72 -7.67 -16.21 2.20
N MET A 73 -7.03 -15.33 2.99
CA MET A 73 -7.40 -13.92 3.12
C MET A 73 -7.33 -13.21 1.77
N ARG A 74 -6.26 -13.42 0.97
CA ARG A 74 -6.15 -12.84 -0.37
C ARG A 74 -7.27 -13.30 -1.30
N LYS A 75 -7.62 -14.60 -1.25
CA LYS A 75 -8.72 -15.16 -2.05
C LYS A 75 -10.07 -14.55 -1.65
N LYS A 76 -10.29 -14.36 -0.35
CA LYS A 76 -11.48 -13.67 0.17
C LYS A 76 -11.53 -12.22 -0.31
N ALA A 77 -10.43 -11.47 -0.18
CA ALA A 77 -10.36 -10.09 -0.66
C ALA A 77 -10.63 -9.96 -2.17
N LEU A 78 -10.15 -10.92 -2.99
CA LEU A 78 -10.50 -10.99 -4.42
C LEU A 78 -11.99 -11.24 -4.66
N LYS A 79 -12.64 -12.08 -3.84
CA LYS A 79 -14.07 -12.35 -3.94
C LYS A 79 -14.91 -11.15 -3.52
N ASP A 80 -14.43 -10.40 -2.54
CA ASP A 80 -15.11 -9.25 -1.95
C ASP A 80 -14.80 -7.94 -2.70
N ASP A 81 -14.03 -8.01 -3.80
CA ASP A 81 -13.57 -6.85 -4.60
C ASP A 81 -12.75 -5.81 -3.80
N ASP A 82 -12.15 -6.22 -2.67
CA ASP A 82 -11.29 -5.38 -1.83
C ASP A 82 -9.86 -5.38 -2.38
N HIS A 83 -9.63 -4.60 -3.43
CA HIS A 83 -8.34 -4.52 -4.13
C HIS A 83 -7.20 -4.01 -3.23
N VAL A 84 -7.48 -3.14 -2.26
CA VAL A 84 -6.46 -2.63 -1.34
C VAL A 84 -5.99 -3.73 -0.39
N ALA A 85 -6.92 -4.55 0.14
CA ALA A 85 -6.55 -5.72 0.90
C ALA A 85 -5.77 -6.74 0.05
N VAL A 86 -6.14 -6.95 -1.22
CA VAL A 86 -5.39 -7.84 -2.13
C VAL A 86 -3.93 -7.38 -2.28
N LEU A 87 -3.70 -6.08 -2.47
CA LEU A 87 -2.35 -5.51 -2.58
C LEU A 87 -1.55 -5.70 -1.29
N ASN A 88 -2.14 -5.38 -0.14
CA ASN A 88 -1.52 -5.56 1.17
C ASN A 88 -1.13 -7.03 1.43
N ILE A 89 -2.06 -7.95 1.26
CA ILE A 89 -1.82 -9.38 1.54
C ILE A 89 -0.82 -9.97 0.54
N THR A 90 -0.82 -9.51 -0.71
CA THR A 90 0.18 -9.93 -1.71
C THR A 90 1.58 -9.47 -1.30
N ALA A 91 1.72 -8.23 -0.80
CA ALA A 91 2.99 -7.74 -0.27
C ALA A 91 3.46 -8.57 0.94
N MET A 92 2.56 -8.91 1.88
CA MET A 92 2.87 -9.77 3.03
C MET A 92 3.38 -11.15 2.59
N LEU A 93 2.71 -11.78 1.62
CA LEU A 93 3.12 -13.06 1.05
C LEU A 93 4.51 -12.99 0.39
N ALA A 94 4.79 -11.92 -0.36
CA ALA A 94 6.09 -11.71 -0.98
C ALA A 94 7.20 -11.58 0.07
N MET A 95 6.97 -10.80 1.14
CA MET A 95 7.91 -10.67 2.25
C MET A 95 8.17 -12.02 2.94
N ARG A 96 7.11 -12.78 3.24
CA ARG A 96 7.21 -14.12 3.85
C ARG A 96 7.92 -15.13 2.96
N GLY A 97 7.82 -14.98 1.64
CA GLY A 97 8.56 -15.79 0.66
C GLY A 97 10.05 -15.43 0.61
N ALA A 98 10.37 -14.13 0.62
CA ALA A 98 11.75 -13.64 0.58
C ALA A 98 12.53 -14.00 1.86
N SER A 99 11.89 -13.96 3.03
CA SER A 99 12.52 -14.34 4.32
C SER A 99 12.94 -15.82 4.42
N LYS A 100 12.43 -16.70 3.55
CA LYS A 100 12.81 -18.13 3.51
C LYS A 100 13.99 -18.43 2.58
N ALA A 101 14.46 -17.44 1.82
CA ALA A 101 15.53 -17.58 0.84
C ALA A 101 16.91 -17.08 1.35
N GLN A 102 17.00 -16.70 2.64
CA GLN A 102 18.21 -16.36 3.37
C GLN A 102 18.55 -17.47 4.35
#